data_AF-A0A2V6JRF4-F1
#
_entry.id   AF-A0A2V6JRF4-F1
#
_cell.length_a   1.000
_cell.length_b   1.000
_cell.length_c   1.000
_cell.angle_alpha   90.00
_cell.angle_beta   90.00
_cell.angle_gamma   90.00
#
_symmetry.space_group_name_H-M   'P 1'
#
loop_
_entity.id
_entity.type
_entity.pdbx_description
1 polymer ?
#
loop_
_entity_poly.entity_id
_entity_poly.type
_entity_poly.pdbx_seq_one_letter_code
_entity_poly.pdbx_strand_id
1 'polypeptide(L)'
;LAAMREAGERMPGFGHRLHTKDPRTARLFELAREAGADGVHMQAARAVEKAFAAAKKSLPINVDGAIGAILADLGMNPAAFNGIFMIARAPGLVAHVIEEQIRERPMRRIDPVNHGYDGPPPRSLAGP
;
A
#
# COMPACT_ATOMS: atom_id res chain seq x y z
N LEU A 1 3.79 -8.33 18.09
CA LEU A 1 4.74 -8.93 17.11
C LEU A 1 4.84 -10.45 17.20
N ALA A 2 5.06 -11.04 18.38
CA ALA A 2 5.15 -12.51 18.53
C ALA A 2 3.87 -13.23 18.08
N ALA A 3 2.70 -12.80 18.57
CA ALA A 3 1.40 -13.37 18.18
C ALA A 3 1.12 -13.33 16.66
N MET A 4 1.32 -12.17 16.00
CA MET A 4 1.14 -12.06 14.54
C MET A 4 2.08 -12.97 13.76
N ARG A 5 3.31 -13.17 14.25
CA ARG A 5 4.26 -14.10 13.62
C ARG A 5 3.80 -15.55 13.73
N GLU A 6 3.32 -15.94 14.91
CA GLU A 6 2.81 -17.28 15.18
C GLU A 6 1.57 -17.59 14.32
N ALA A 7 0.71 -16.58 14.11
CA ALA A 7 -0.43 -16.67 13.21
C ALA A 7 -0.10 -16.57 11.71
N GLY A 8 1.17 -16.32 11.33
CA GLY A 8 1.57 -16.14 9.93
C GLY A 8 1.05 -14.86 9.28
N GLU A 9 0.58 -13.89 10.08
CA GLU A 9 -0.01 -12.65 9.60
C GLU A 9 1.05 -11.66 9.11
N ARG A 10 0.70 -10.89 8.08
CA ARG A 10 1.54 -9.79 7.58
C ARG A 10 1.28 -8.53 8.39
N MET A 11 2.34 -7.84 8.77
CA MET A 11 2.24 -6.54 9.46
C MET A 11 1.83 -5.45 8.45
N PRO A 12 0.69 -4.76 8.63
CA PRO A 12 0.32 -3.62 7.81
C PRO A 12 1.34 -2.49 7.91
N GLY A 13 1.60 -1.79 6.81
CA GLY A 13 2.54 -0.66 6.78
C GLY A 13 4.03 -1.04 6.71
N PHE A 14 4.35 -2.34 6.66
CA PHE A 14 5.73 -2.84 6.55
C PHE A 14 5.90 -3.81 5.39
N GLY A 15 7.10 -3.80 4.82
CA GLY A 15 7.47 -4.59 3.66
C GLY A 15 7.24 -3.84 2.35
N HIS A 16 8.09 -4.15 1.38
CA HIS A 16 8.07 -3.51 0.08
C HIS A 16 8.60 -4.48 -0.98
N ARG A 17 7.98 -4.53 -2.18
CA ARG A 17 8.38 -5.48 -3.24
C ARG A 17 9.72 -5.13 -3.89
N LEU A 18 9.98 -3.83 -4.10
CA LEU A 18 11.16 -3.32 -4.82
C LEU A 18 12.20 -2.64 -3.92
N HIS A 19 11.79 -1.70 -3.08
CA HIS A 19 12.67 -0.90 -2.24
C HIS A 19 13.02 -1.58 -0.92
N THR A 20 14.31 -1.68 -0.63
CA THR A 20 14.82 -1.99 0.74
C THR A 20 14.75 -0.76 1.65
N LYS A 21 14.71 0.43 1.07
CA LYS A 21 14.48 1.71 1.74
C LYS A 21 13.63 2.59 0.83
N ASP A 22 12.38 2.83 1.20
CA ASP A 22 11.46 3.67 0.43
C ASP A 22 11.87 5.16 0.58
N PRO A 23 12.23 5.87 -0.50
CA PRO A 23 12.64 7.27 -0.38
C PRO A 23 11.51 8.19 0.09
N ARG A 24 10.24 7.80 -0.14
CA ARG A 24 9.08 8.61 0.24
C ARG A 24 8.90 8.64 1.76
N THR A 25 9.14 7.53 2.44
CA THR A 25 8.99 7.44 3.91
C THR A 25 10.03 8.32 4.60
N ALA A 26 11.27 8.30 4.10
CA ALA A 26 12.33 9.16 4.61
C ALA A 26 11.96 10.64 4.52
N ARG A 27 11.47 11.09 3.36
CA ARG A 27 11.07 12.49 3.18
C ARG A 27 9.84 12.87 4.01
N LEU A 28 8.85 11.99 4.12
CA LEU A 28 7.66 12.23 4.94
C LEU A 28 8.01 12.39 6.43
N PHE A 29 8.89 11.54 6.95
CA PHE A 29 9.33 11.64 8.35
C PHE A 29 10.16 12.89 8.62
N GLU A 30 10.99 13.32 7.66
CA GLU A 30 11.72 14.57 7.76
C GLU A 30 10.77 15.76 7.84
N LEU A 31 9.79 15.85 6.92
CA LEU A 31 8.76 16.88 6.91
C LEU A 31 7.90 16.89 8.18
N ALA A 32 7.50 15.71 8.67
CA ALA A 32 6.73 15.61 9.90
C ALA A 32 7.54 16.12 11.11
N ARG A 33 8.84 15.82 11.17
CA ARG A 33 9.73 16.35 12.21
C ARG A 33 9.89 17.87 12.11
N GLU A 34 10.08 18.41 10.91
CA GLU A 34 10.15 19.86 10.66
C GLU A 34 8.85 20.56 11.09
N ALA A 35 7.70 19.91 10.92
CA ALA A 35 6.39 20.39 11.33
C ALA A 35 6.08 20.14 12.83
N GLY A 36 7.00 19.55 13.60
CA GLY A 36 6.78 19.24 15.02
C GLY A 36 5.86 18.05 15.31
N ALA A 37 5.62 17.19 14.32
CA ALA A 37 4.71 16.03 14.38
C ALA A 37 5.44 14.68 14.56
N ASP A 38 6.61 14.65 15.20
CA ASP A 38 7.37 13.40 15.50
C ASP A 38 6.98 12.83 16.87
N GLY A 39 5.80 12.22 16.94
CA GLY A 39 5.20 11.72 18.16
C GLY A 39 5.43 10.23 18.43
N VAL A 40 4.59 9.68 19.32
CA VAL A 40 4.71 8.30 19.81
C VAL A 40 4.47 7.26 18.72
N HIS A 41 3.63 7.56 17.73
CA HIS A 41 3.27 6.61 16.67
C HIS A 41 4.40 6.47 15.64
N MET A 42 5.05 7.57 15.24
CA MET A 42 6.25 7.53 14.43
C MET A 42 7.41 6.84 15.14
N GLN A 43 7.58 7.09 16.44
CA GLN A 43 8.57 6.37 17.26
C GLN A 43 8.28 4.86 17.30
N ALA A 44 7.02 4.47 17.51
CA ALA A 44 6.59 3.08 17.51
C ALA A 44 6.85 2.41 16.15
N ALA A 45 6.55 3.09 15.04
CA ALA A 45 6.80 2.57 13.69
C ALA A 45 8.30 2.29 13.45
N ARG A 46 9.19 3.22 13.86
CA ARG A 46 10.65 3.02 13.80
C ARG A 46 11.13 1.90 14.72
N ALA A 47 10.54 1.76 15.91
CA ALA A 47 10.88 0.68 16.82
C ALA A 47 10.49 -0.70 16.26
N VAL A 48 9.33 -0.79 15.60
CA VAL A 48 8.88 -2.02 14.92
C VAL A 48 9.80 -2.37 13.75
N GLU A 49 10.21 -1.40 12.93
CA GLU A 49 11.19 -1.61 11.85
C GLU A 49 12.51 -2.18 12.39
N LYS A 50 13.04 -1.58 13.46
CA LYS A 50 14.26 -2.06 14.15
C LYS A 50 14.09 -3.49 14.68
N ALA A 51 12.94 -3.82 15.23
CA ALA A 51 12.65 -5.17 15.72
C ALA A 51 12.62 -6.21 14.58
N PHE A 52 12.09 -5.85 13.40
CA PHE A 52 12.17 -6.72 12.22
C PHE A 52 13.60 -6.92 11.74
N ALA A 53 14.40 -5.85 11.69
CA ALA A 53 15.80 -5.91 11.31
C ALA A 53 16.62 -6.79 12.28
N ALA A 54 16.41 -6.66 13.59
CA ALA A 54 17.05 -7.51 14.61
C ALA A 54 16.70 -9.00 14.44
N ALA A 55 15.48 -9.29 13.99
CA ALA A 55 15.03 -10.64 13.65
C ALA A 55 15.44 -11.11 12.24
N LYS A 56 16.41 -10.43 11.60
CA LYS A 56 16.92 -10.70 10.25
C LYS A 56 15.83 -10.75 9.17
N LYS A 57 14.70 -10.05 9.37
CA LYS A 57 13.66 -9.87 8.36
C LYS A 57 13.76 -8.45 7.81
N SER A 58 14.03 -8.32 6.51
CA SER A 58 14.03 -7.02 5.83
C SER A 58 12.59 -6.61 5.51
N LEU A 59 11.95 -5.94 6.47
CA LEU A 59 10.60 -5.38 6.34
C LEU A 59 10.68 -3.89 6.64
N PRO A 60 11.09 -3.07 5.65
CA PRO A 60 11.14 -1.62 5.84
C PRO A 60 9.72 -1.08 6.02
N ILE A 61 9.60 0.05 6.70
CA ILE A 61 8.34 0.80 6.68
C ILE A 61 8.05 1.26 5.24
N ASN A 62 6.81 1.07 4.79
CA ASN A 62 6.37 1.56 3.49
C ASN A 62 5.63 2.90 3.62
N VAL A 63 5.31 3.53 2.49
CA VAL A 63 4.63 4.83 2.48
C VAL A 63 3.31 4.82 3.26
N ASP A 64 2.54 3.74 3.21
CA ASP A 64 1.25 3.65 3.89
C ASP A 64 1.44 3.62 5.41
N GLY A 65 2.44 2.86 5.89
CA GLY A 65 2.83 2.83 7.30
C GLY A 65 3.35 4.17 7.80
N ALA A 66 4.15 4.86 7.00
CA ALA A 66 4.67 6.19 7.34
C ALA A 66 3.55 7.22 7.44
N ILE A 67 2.63 7.27 6.46
CA ILE A 67 1.47 8.15 6.49
C ILE A 67 0.59 7.83 7.69
N GLY A 68 0.27 6.56 7.94
CA GLY A 68 -0.55 6.15 9.08
C GLY A 68 0.04 6.59 10.43
N ALA A 69 1.36 6.45 10.61
CA ALA A 69 2.03 6.92 11.83
C ALA A 69 1.96 8.44 11.98
N ILE A 70 2.19 9.20 10.91
CA ILE A 70 2.11 10.67 10.93
C ILE A 70 0.68 11.13 11.25
N LEU A 71 -0.34 10.59 10.57
CA LEU A 71 -1.74 10.97 10.80
C LEU A 71 -2.19 10.65 12.24
N ALA A 72 -1.69 9.56 12.82
CA ALA A 72 -1.94 9.21 14.21
C ALA A 72 -1.28 10.19 15.19
N ASP A 73 -0.03 10.61 14.92
CA ASP A 73 0.64 11.65 15.72
C ASP A 73 0.00 13.03 15.58
N LEU A 74 -0.67 13.31 14.46
CA LEU A 74 -1.53 14.49 14.29
C LEU A 74 -2.89 14.38 15.00
N GLY A 75 -3.18 13.27 15.69
CA GLY A 75 -4.41 13.06 16.45
C GLY A 75 -5.65 12.82 15.58
N MET A 76 -5.48 12.44 14.31
CA MET A 76 -6.61 12.19 13.42
C MET A 76 -7.32 10.87 13.75
N ASN A 77 -8.63 10.83 13.51
CA ASN A 77 -9.40 9.60 13.64
C ASN A 77 -8.93 8.54 12.61
N PRO A 78 -8.53 7.32 13.02
CA PRO A 78 -8.09 6.27 12.10
C PRO A 78 -9.10 5.93 10.99
N ALA A 79 -10.40 6.10 11.25
CA ALA A 79 -11.45 5.90 10.24
C ALA A 79 -11.29 6.83 9.02
N ALA A 80 -10.61 7.97 9.18
CA ALA A 80 -10.37 8.93 8.11
C ALA A 80 -9.11 8.65 7.27
N PHE A 81 -8.23 7.73 7.69
CA PHE A 81 -6.91 7.56 7.05
C PHE A 81 -7.01 7.14 5.59
N ASN A 82 -7.89 6.19 5.29
CA ASN A 82 -8.16 5.78 3.91
C ASN A 82 -8.78 6.92 3.09
N GLY A 83 -9.54 7.82 3.73
CA GLY A 83 -10.06 9.03 3.08
C GLY A 83 -8.95 9.95 2.59
N ILE A 84 -7.93 10.19 3.42
CA ILE A 84 -6.75 10.98 3.05
C ILE A 84 -6.01 10.36 1.86
N PHE A 85 -5.83 9.04 1.86
CA PHE A 85 -5.25 8.32 0.71
C PHE A 85 -6.07 8.53 -0.56
N MET A 86 -7.40 8.40 -0.49
CA MET A 86 -8.28 8.57 -1.64
C MET A 86 -8.23 9.99 -2.20
N ILE A 87 -8.22 11.02 -1.34
CA ILE A 87 -8.08 12.42 -1.75
C ILE A 87 -6.76 12.62 -2.49
N ALA A 88 -5.65 12.11 -1.95
CA ALA A 88 -4.33 12.24 -2.59
C ALA A 88 -4.24 11.50 -3.93
N ARG A 89 -4.98 10.39 -4.09
CA ARG A 89 -4.95 9.56 -5.31
C ARG A 89 -5.88 10.05 -6.42
N ALA A 90 -6.99 10.70 -6.07
CA ALA A 90 -8.01 11.11 -7.03
C ALA A 90 -7.48 11.95 -8.20
N PRO A 91 -6.60 12.96 -8.01
CA PRO A 91 -6.06 13.73 -9.14
C PRO A 91 -5.28 12.87 -10.13
N GLY A 92 -4.49 11.91 -9.64
CA GLY A 92 -3.75 10.98 -10.51
C GLY A 92 -4.66 10.05 -11.31
N LEU A 93 -5.76 9.57 -10.69
CA LEU A 93 -6.76 8.77 -11.40
C LEU A 93 -7.45 9.57 -12.51
N VAL A 94 -7.83 10.82 -12.24
CA VAL A 94 -8.40 11.72 -13.26
C VAL A 94 -7.41 11.94 -14.39
N ALA A 95 -6.13 12.18 -14.09
CA ALA A 95 -5.10 12.34 -15.09
C ALA A 95 -4.96 11.09 -15.98
N HIS A 96 -4.95 9.89 -15.39
CA HIS A 96 -4.91 8.65 -16.16
C HIS A 96 -6.14 8.44 -17.04
N VAL A 97 -7.35 8.79 -16.56
CA VAL A 97 -8.58 8.71 -17.36
C VAL A 97 -8.49 9.64 -18.58
N ILE A 98 -8.04 10.88 -18.38
CA ILE A 98 -7.88 11.85 -19.47
C ILE A 98 -6.79 11.38 -20.44
N GLU A 99 -5.67 10.87 -19.94
CA GLU A 99 -4.58 10.35 -20.76
C GLU A 99 -5.06 9.20 -21.65
N GLU A 100 -5.81 8.25 -21.09
CA GLU A 100 -6.41 7.13 -21.82
C GLU A 100 -7.38 7.64 -22.90
N GLN A 101 -8.23 8.61 -22.61
CA GLN A 101 -9.18 9.17 -23.57
C GLN A 101 -8.50 9.88 -24.75
N ILE A 102 -7.36 10.53 -24.52
CA ILE A 102 -6.66 11.33 -25.54
C ILE A 102 -5.70 10.47 -26.37
N ARG A 103 -5.03 9.50 -25.75
CA ARG A 103 -3.92 8.76 -26.38
C ARG A 103 -4.29 7.39 -26.89
N GLU A 104 -5.36 6.79 -26.38
CA GLU A 104 -5.73 5.42 -26.71
C GLU A 104 -7.01 5.34 -27.53
N ARG A 105 -7.18 4.22 -28.25
CA ARG A 105 -8.40 3.97 -29.02
C ARG A 105 -9.53 3.52 -28.09
N PRO A 106 -10.77 4.00 -28.30
CA PRO A 106 -11.94 3.47 -27.59
C PRO A 106 -12.02 1.94 -27.68
N MET A 107 -12.37 1.29 -26.57
CA MET A 107 -12.51 -0.17 -26.47
C MET A 107 -11.23 -0.97 -26.79
N ARG A 108 -10.03 -0.40 -26.57
CA ARG A 108 -8.79 -1.17 -26.75
C ARG A 108 -8.74 -2.39 -25.82
N ARG A 109 -8.10 -3.46 -26.28
CA ARG A 109 -7.83 -4.65 -25.47
C ARG A 109 -6.65 -4.36 -24.53
N ILE A 110 -6.87 -4.48 -23.22
CA ILE A 110 -5.85 -4.17 -22.21
C ILE A 110 -4.95 -5.39 -21.94
N ASP A 111 -5.53 -6.58 -21.73
CA ASP A 111 -4.76 -7.82 -21.54
C ASP A 111 -5.56 -9.05 -22.02
N PRO A 112 -5.52 -9.38 -23.32
CA PRO A 112 -6.33 -10.45 -23.88
C PRO A 112 -5.70 -11.84 -23.75
N VAL A 113 -4.47 -11.98 -23.24
CA VAL A 113 -3.71 -13.23 -23.33
C VAL A 113 -3.22 -13.75 -21.99
N ASN A 114 -3.06 -12.89 -20.98
CA ASN A 114 -2.60 -13.33 -19.65
C ASN A 114 -3.79 -13.68 -18.76
N HIS A 115 -4.62 -14.62 -19.21
CA HIS A 115 -5.72 -15.17 -18.42
C HIS A 115 -5.63 -16.70 -18.41
N GLY A 116 -5.87 -17.29 -17.25
CA GLY A 116 -6.04 -18.74 -17.08
C GLY A 116 -7.50 -19.06 -16.85
N TYR A 117 -8.03 -20.06 -17.56
CA TYR A 117 -9.33 -20.64 -17.26
C TYR A 117 -9.14 -21.82 -16.30
N ASP A 118 -9.67 -21.69 -15.09
CA ASP A 118 -9.62 -22.70 -14.02
C ASP A 118 -10.96 -23.44 -13.81
N GLY A 119 -11.91 -23.24 -14.72
CA GLY A 119 -13.22 -23.87 -14.68
C GLY A 119 -13.28 -25.26 -15.31
N PRO A 120 -14.47 -25.90 -15.29
CA PRO A 120 -14.68 -27.21 -15.91
C PRO A 120 -14.45 -27.20 -17.43
N PRO A 121 -13.93 -28.28 -18.02
CA PRO A 121 -13.74 -28.34 -19.47
C PRO A 121 -15.08 -28.22 -20.22
N PRO A 122 -15.05 -27.82 -21.51
CA PRO A 122 -16.24 -27.82 -22.35
C PRO A 122 -16.98 -29.15 -22.27
N ARG A 123 -18.29 -29.08 -21.99
CA ARG A 123 -19.17 -30.24 -21.88
C ARG A 123 -20.40 -30.05 -22.76
N SER A 124 -20.85 -31.12 -23.39
CA SER A 124 -22.11 -31.13 -24.12
C SER A 124 -23.26 -31.01 -23.14
N LEU A 125 -24.22 -30.15 -23.44
CA LEU A 125 -25.51 -30.17 -22.76
C LEU A 125 -26.31 -31.35 -23.34
N ALA A 126 -26.88 -32.19 -22.48
CA ALA A 126 -27.87 -33.16 -22.94
C ALA A 126 -29.05 -32.38 -23.52
N GLY A 127 -29.35 -32.60 -24.80
CA GLY A 127 -30.57 -32.10 -25.42
C GLY A 127 -31.81 -32.74 -24.80
N PRO A 128 -33.01 -32.19 -25.07
CA PRO A 128 -34.25 -32.90 -24.75
C PRO A 128 -34.33 -34.26 -25.45
#